data_AF-T2SY94-F1
#
_entry.id   AF-T2SY94-F1
#
_cell.length_a   1.000
_cell.length_b   1.000
_cell.length_c   1.000
_cell.angle_alpha   90.00
_cell.angle_beta   90.00
_cell.angle_gamma   90.00
#
_symmetry.space_group_name_H-M   'P 1'
#
loop_
_entity.id
_entity.type
_entity.pdbx_description
1 polymer ?
#
loop_
_entity_poly.entity_id
_entity_poly.type
_entity_poly.pdbx_seq_one_letter_code
_entity_poly.pdbx_strand_id
1 'polypeptide(L)'
;MHKIERLLHTLAPKGVEFRKLGEVLEYDQPNQYCVTSKDFDESYPTPVLTAGKTFILGYTNEKDNIYQASKNAPVIIFDDFT
;
A
#
# COMPACT_ATOMS: atom_id res chain seq x y z
N MET A 1 -5.03 7.88 29.19
CA MET A 1 -4.82 8.49 27.86
C MET A 1 -4.03 7.52 27.00
N HIS A 2 -4.64 7.03 25.93
CA HIS A 2 -4.03 6.03 25.05
C HIS A 2 -2.92 6.64 24.18
N LYS A 3 -2.01 5.82 23.66
CA LYS A 3 -0.84 6.28 22.87
C LYS A 3 -1.26 7.17 21.69
N ILE A 4 -2.35 6.82 21.01
CA ILE A 4 -2.90 7.57 19.88
C ILE A 4 -3.37 8.96 20.31
N GLU A 5 -4.14 9.08 21.40
CA GLU A 5 -4.60 10.37 21.93
C GLU A 5 -3.41 11.29 22.26
N ARG A 6 -2.35 10.75 22.86
CA ARG A 6 -1.12 11.51 23.14
C ARG A 6 -0.44 11.99 21.86
N LEU A 7 -0.35 11.14 20.85
CA LEU A 7 0.23 11.51 19.56
C LEU A 7 -0.61 12.58 18.85
N LEU A 8 -1.93 12.45 18.85
CA LEU A 8 -2.84 13.46 18.27
C LEU A 8 -2.69 14.80 18.99
N HIS A 9 -2.68 14.82 20.32
CA HIS A 9 -2.47 16.05 21.08
C HIS A 9 -1.09 16.68 20.80
N THR A 10 -0.05 15.87 20.60
CA THR A 10 1.32 16.37 20.37
C THR A 10 1.53 16.85 18.94
N LEU A 11 1.05 16.09 17.95
CA LEU A 11 1.33 16.31 16.54
C LEU A 11 0.24 17.15 15.83
N ALA A 12 -0.98 17.12 16.34
CA ALA A 12 -2.13 17.85 15.82
C ALA A 12 -2.92 18.54 16.97
N PRO A 13 -2.30 19.48 17.72
CA PRO A 13 -2.92 20.11 18.89
C PRO A 13 -4.18 20.93 18.57
N LYS A 14 -4.37 21.30 17.30
CA LYS A 14 -5.56 22.01 16.79
C LYS A 14 -6.64 21.07 16.23
N GLY A 15 -6.45 19.76 16.38
CA GLY A 15 -7.28 18.74 15.74
C GLY A 15 -6.84 18.44 14.31
N VAL A 16 -7.48 17.44 13.72
CA VAL A 16 -7.30 17.05 12.30
C VAL A 16 -8.64 17.21 11.58
N GLU A 17 -8.59 17.71 10.36
CA GLU A 17 -9.79 17.86 9.55
C GLU A 17 -10.12 16.56 8.83
N PHE A 18 -11.42 16.28 8.70
CA PHE A 18 -11.89 15.23 7.81
C PHE A 18 -11.80 15.71 6.36
N ARG A 19 -11.23 14.88 5.50
CA ARG A 19 -11.11 15.10 4.05
C ARG A 19 -11.54 13.83 3.32
N LYS A 20 -12.06 14.00 2.10
CA LYS A 20 -12.33 12.83 1.25
C LYS A 20 -11.00 12.31 0.71
N LEU A 21 -10.86 10.99 0.58
CA LEU A 21 -9.62 10.40 0.06
C LEU A 21 -9.26 10.92 -1.33
N GLY A 22 -10.23 11.08 -2.23
CA GLY A 22 -9.99 11.63 -3.57
C GLY A 22 -9.58 13.10 -3.61
N GLU A 23 -9.60 13.82 -2.49
CA GLU A 23 -9.04 15.19 -2.40
C GLU A 23 -7.54 15.19 -2.09
N VAL A 24 -7.01 14.08 -1.58
CA VAL A 24 -5.64 13.97 -1.06
C VAL A 24 -4.84 12.81 -1.66
N LEU A 25 -5.47 11.94 -2.44
CA LEU A 25 -4.87 10.79 -3.11
C LEU A 25 -5.23 10.80 -4.60
N GLU A 26 -4.26 10.42 -5.43
CA GLU A 26 -4.51 10.01 -6.81
C GLU A 26 -4.87 8.53 -6.84
N TYR A 27 -5.85 8.17 -7.68
CA TYR A 27 -6.28 6.79 -7.85
C TYR A 27 -5.66 6.19 -9.12
N ASP A 28 -5.07 5.01 -8.97
CA ASP A 28 -4.51 4.23 -10.07
C ASP A 28 -5.05 2.79 -10.04
N GLN A 29 -5.34 2.21 -11.21
CA GLN A 29 -5.93 0.88 -11.32
C GLN A 29 -4.86 -0.22 -11.28
N PRO A 30 -5.07 -1.31 -10.54
CA PRO A 30 -4.04 -2.32 -10.29
C PRO A 30 -3.73 -3.22 -11.50
N ASN A 31 -4.59 -3.24 -12.53
CA ASN A 31 -4.45 -4.16 -13.67
C ASN A 31 -3.11 -4.05 -14.41
N GLN A 32 -2.50 -2.86 -14.43
CA GLN A 32 -1.18 -2.64 -15.05
C GLN A 32 -0.02 -3.23 -14.25
N TYR A 33 -0.29 -3.68 -13.02
CA TYR A 33 0.70 -4.20 -12.07
C TYR A 33 0.44 -5.65 -11.65
N CYS A 34 -0.44 -6.35 -12.37
CA CYS A 34 -0.71 -7.75 -12.11
C CYS A 34 0.42 -8.63 -12.66
N VAL A 35 0.90 -9.54 -11.82
CA VAL A 35 1.77 -10.63 -12.25
C VAL A 35 1.08 -11.51 -13.29
N THR A 36 1.86 -11.97 -14.25
CA THR A 36 1.37 -12.86 -15.31
C THR A 36 1.59 -14.33 -14.95
N SER A 37 2.60 -14.61 -14.14
CA SER A 37 2.92 -15.95 -13.64
C SER A 37 2.58 -16.10 -12.16
N LYS A 38 2.35 -17.35 -11.74
CA LYS A 38 2.22 -17.74 -10.33
C LYS A 38 3.45 -18.50 -9.82
N ASP A 39 4.53 -18.51 -10.60
CA ASP A 39 5.82 -19.04 -10.17
C ASP A 39 6.46 -18.06 -9.18
N PHE A 40 6.25 -18.32 -7.90
CA PHE A 40 6.77 -17.51 -6.81
C PHE A 40 7.84 -18.28 -6.04
N ASP A 41 8.95 -17.61 -5.76
CA ASP A 41 10.08 -18.18 -5.02
C ASP A 41 10.71 -17.09 -4.14
N GLU A 42 11.04 -17.40 -2.89
CA GLU A 42 11.61 -16.43 -1.94
C GLU A 42 12.97 -15.84 -2.38
N SER A 43 13.67 -16.49 -3.31
CA SER A 43 14.91 -15.97 -3.91
C SER A 43 14.68 -14.88 -4.95
N TYR A 44 13.44 -14.69 -5.41
CA TYR A 44 13.10 -13.67 -6.40
C TYR A 44 13.07 -12.26 -5.78
N PRO A 45 13.43 -11.21 -6.55
CA PRO A 45 13.72 -9.90 -5.98
C PRO A 45 12.47 -9.06 -5.66
N THR A 46 11.36 -9.27 -6.37
CA THR A 46 10.22 -8.34 -6.33
C THR A 46 9.07 -8.94 -5.51
N PRO A 47 8.68 -8.34 -4.37
CA PRO A 47 7.54 -8.84 -3.60
C PRO A 47 6.22 -8.58 -4.33
N VAL A 48 5.32 -9.57 -4.30
CA VAL A 48 3.94 -9.45 -4.76
C VAL A 48 3.05 -9.19 -3.54
N LEU A 49 2.36 -8.05 -3.54
CA LEU A 49 1.55 -7.61 -2.41
C LEU A 49 0.07 -7.91 -2.62
N THR A 50 -0.66 -8.16 -1.53
CA THR A 50 -2.12 -8.19 -1.54
C THR A 50 -2.67 -7.33 -0.41
N ALA A 51 -3.87 -6.80 -0.60
CA ALA A 51 -4.55 -6.01 0.43
C ALA A 51 -5.20 -6.87 1.54
N GLY A 52 -5.28 -8.19 1.32
CA GLY A 52 -5.91 -9.14 2.24
C GLY A 52 -5.06 -9.53 3.45
N LYS A 53 -5.46 -10.59 4.15
CA LYS A 53 -4.81 -11.06 5.40
C LYS A 53 -3.32 -11.32 5.27
N THR A 54 -2.87 -11.77 4.10
CA THR A 54 -1.45 -12.01 3.82
C THR A 54 -0.90 -10.84 3.01
N PHE A 55 -0.13 -9.97 3.65
CA PHE A 55 0.41 -8.76 3.02
C PHE A 55 1.33 -9.08 1.83
N ILE A 56 2.19 -10.09 1.97
CA ILE A 56 3.08 -10.58 0.90
C ILE A 56 2.58 -11.94 0.43
N LEU A 57 2.19 -12.05 -0.85
CA LEU A 57 1.77 -13.31 -1.46
C LEU A 57 2.95 -14.22 -1.80
N GLY A 58 4.07 -13.62 -2.18
CA GLY A 58 5.28 -14.29 -2.66
C GLY A 58 6.22 -13.28 -3.30
N TYR A 59 7.24 -13.75 -4.02
CA TYR A 59 8.16 -12.91 -4.78
C TYR A 59 8.21 -13.39 -6.23
N THR A 60 8.32 -12.46 -7.18
CA THR A 60 8.36 -12.71 -8.62
C THR A 60 9.67 -12.23 -9.23
N ASN A 61 10.12 -12.90 -10.30
CA ASN A 61 11.26 -12.49 -11.11
C ASN A 61 10.86 -11.65 -12.34
N GLU A 62 9.56 -11.43 -12.55
CA GLU A 62 9.02 -10.54 -13.60
C GLU A 62 9.67 -9.15 -13.52
N LYS A 63 9.91 -8.55 -14.68
CA LYS A 63 10.56 -7.24 -14.83
C LYS A 63 9.62 -6.14 -15.32
N ASP A 64 8.49 -6.55 -15.88
CA ASP A 64 7.42 -5.68 -16.37
C ASP A 64 6.30 -5.57 -15.34
N ASN A 65 5.38 -4.62 -15.52
CA ASN A 65 4.20 -4.45 -14.66
C ASN A 65 4.56 -4.22 -13.18
N ILE A 66 5.65 -3.50 -12.90
CA ILE A 66 6.11 -3.22 -11.53
C ILE A 66 5.80 -1.77 -11.17
N TYR A 67 5.02 -1.57 -10.11
CA TYR A 67 4.88 -0.26 -9.48
C TYR A 67 6.10 0.05 -8.60
N GLN A 68 6.80 1.16 -8.86
CA GLN A 68 8.02 1.56 -8.14
C GLN A 68 7.72 2.41 -6.91
N ALA A 69 7.20 1.79 -5.85
CA ALA A 69 6.92 2.49 -4.59
C ALA A 69 8.21 2.86 -3.84
N SER A 70 8.23 4.03 -3.19
CA SER A 70 9.38 4.47 -2.40
C SER A 70 8.95 5.27 -1.16
N LYS A 71 9.90 5.60 -0.27
CA LYS A 71 9.61 6.47 0.88
C LYS A 71 9.20 7.89 0.47
N ASN A 72 9.66 8.35 -0.68
CA ASN A 72 9.32 9.67 -1.22
C ASN A 72 8.01 9.67 -2.02
N ALA A 73 7.59 8.51 -2.51
CA ALA A 73 6.34 8.27 -3.22
C ALA A 73 5.68 7.00 -2.67
N PRO A 74 5.08 7.07 -1.46
CA PRO A 74 4.46 5.92 -0.83
C PRO A 74 3.13 5.59 -1.51
N VAL A 75 2.74 4.31 -1.41
CA VAL A 75 1.48 3.81 -1.96
C VAL A 75 0.62 3.23 -0.85
N ILE A 76 -0.68 3.40 -1.00
CA ILE A 76 -1.70 2.78 -0.17
C ILE A 76 -2.44 1.78 -1.05
N ILE A 77 -2.59 0.55 -0.57
CA ILE A 77 -3.40 -0.48 -1.21
C ILE A 77 -4.63 -0.68 -0.34
N PHE A 78 -5.82 -0.58 -0.93
CA PHE A 78 -7.08 -0.87 -0.26
C PHE A 78 -7.57 -2.26 -0.68
N ASP A 79 -8.05 -3.02 0.29
CA ASP A 79 -8.78 -4.26 0.03
C ASP A 79 -10.21 -3.87 -0.33
N ASP A 80 -10.67 -4.20 -1.53
CA ASP A 80 -12.06 -4.04 -1.90
C ASP A 80 -12.84 -5.24 -1.34
N PHE A 81 -13.14 -5.19 -0.04
CA PHE A 81 -13.97 -6.22 0.59
C PHE A 81 -15.28 -6.42 -0.19
N THR A 82 -15.38 -7.52 -0.93
CA THR A 82 -16.63 -8.18 -1.34
C THR A 82 -16.97 -9.30 -0.36
#